data_AF-A0A2H5V2W9-F1
#
_entry.id   AF-A0A2H5V2W9-F1
#
_cell.length_a   1.000
_cell.length_b   1.000
_cell.length_c   1.000
_cell.angle_alpha   90.00
_cell.angle_beta   90.00
_cell.angle_gamma   90.00
#
_symmetry.space_group_name_H-M   'P 1'
#
loop_
_entity.id
_entity.type
_entity.pdbx_description
1 polymer ?
#
loop_
_entity_poly.entity_id
_entity_poly.type
_entity_poly.pdbx_seq_one_letter_code
_entity_poly.pdbx_strand_id
1 'polypeptide(L)'
;MLSQIRLEDLTFYPRLMVLSAIAWFFAGGVAGLTMVVAHLTGALRVPDYNMLLTFHGLVMPFGGLFQLMMGLSLLRAGFCYGKPVKGVLVRAAYITLNLGLILLLAGIFAFQVRTSYTLMFPLPAAGVFKGLWPLEGLIVFVWGIILILAVNIALYPAALARLIFGGKTQEALVLERFVGTINPSGMASMLPYIFIIPPLGSAITIGALTIGLALLGIIPLSSAGWVLQPLNFNYPFWIWAHNLMEAMGIMALGTVYWLTPRYTAVLGSSEGVEPRLYSEKLGILAIIFYSAAAVMAFPHHLFTMPTSQPVGLSYTGQVASWLTGFGAAFSVFNVLATAYAFGLRLTPASLAAMLGFAVYIVDGFLAMQLGTIGWAYRLHGTYAVTAHLMTILLAVSLVWIGALYHSYRLLFGTDVNRRLAYIHIVLTAVAALGLFYFMAFMGGSGVPRRAYPLPIASDAGVLGLVGFGAILAAAQTIFLFQLFKSLKAT
;
A
#
# COMPACT_ATOMS: atom_id res chain seq x y z
N MET A 1 2.93 41.20 -1.27
CA MET A 1 2.75 40.52 0.03
C MET A 1 2.75 39.02 -0.21
N LEU A 2 3.89 38.34 -0.04
CA LEU A 2 3.94 36.89 -0.04
C LEU A 2 3.43 36.43 1.33
N SER A 3 2.27 35.77 1.40
CA SER A 3 1.80 35.19 2.66
C SER A 3 2.81 34.16 3.13
N GLN A 4 3.46 34.39 4.27
CA GLN A 4 4.37 33.41 4.86
C GLN A 4 3.63 32.08 5.10
N ILE A 5 4.18 30.99 4.56
CA ILE A 5 3.64 29.64 4.78
C ILE A 5 3.88 29.29 6.25
N ARG A 6 2.81 29.02 6.98
CA ARG A 6 2.90 28.57 8.37
C ARG A 6 3.17 27.07 8.39
N LEU A 7 3.82 26.58 9.46
CA LEU A 7 4.08 25.14 9.63
C LEU A 7 2.79 24.31 9.51
N GLU A 8 1.69 24.79 10.09
CA GLU A 8 0.36 24.15 10.01
C GLU A 8 -0.14 23.97 8.57
N ASP A 9 0.24 24.88 7.66
CA ASP A 9 -0.16 24.80 6.27
C ASP A 9 0.50 23.62 5.55
N LEU A 10 1.59 23.07 6.09
CA LEU A 10 2.25 21.85 5.62
C LEU A 10 1.79 20.61 6.39
N THR A 11 1.52 20.72 7.70
CA THR A 11 1.40 19.56 8.58
C THR A 11 -0.02 19.17 8.93
N PHE A 12 -1.00 20.08 8.86
CA PHE A 12 -2.36 19.80 9.36
C PHE A 12 -3.02 18.58 8.68
N TYR A 13 -3.17 18.59 7.35
CA TYR A 13 -3.77 17.46 6.63
C TYR A 13 -2.91 16.20 6.66
N PRO A 14 -1.58 16.26 6.43
CA PRO A 14 -0.73 15.09 6.61
C PRO A 14 -0.84 14.45 7.99
N ARG A 15 -0.90 15.25 9.06
CA ARG A 15 -1.11 14.74 10.43
C ARG A 15 -2.45 14.02 10.57
N LEU A 16 -3.54 14.59 10.05
CA LEU A 16 -4.86 13.94 10.06
C LEU A 16 -4.85 12.63 9.26
N MET A 17 -4.22 12.62 8.08
CA MET A 17 -4.07 11.43 7.25
C MET A 17 -3.29 10.35 7.99
N VAL A 18 -2.15 10.67 8.60
CA VAL A 18 -1.32 9.75 9.38
C VAL A 18 -2.08 9.19 10.58
N LEU A 19 -2.75 10.02 11.38
CA LEU A 19 -3.49 9.56 12.55
C LEU A 19 -4.67 8.65 12.18
N SER A 20 -5.40 9.01 11.13
CA SER A 20 -6.50 8.19 10.61
C SER A 20 -5.97 6.89 10.03
N ALA A 21 -4.84 6.92 9.33
CA ALA A 21 -4.18 5.73 8.80
C ALA A 21 -3.82 4.73 9.89
N ILE A 22 -3.27 5.24 11.00
CA ILE A 22 -2.96 4.45 12.18
C ILE A 22 -4.24 3.83 12.75
N ALA A 23 -5.31 4.61 12.94
CA ALA A 23 -6.59 4.09 13.46
C ALA A 23 -7.16 2.96 12.58
N TRP A 24 -7.17 3.15 11.26
CA TRP A 24 -7.61 2.14 10.30
C TRP A 24 -6.73 0.90 10.31
N PHE A 25 -5.40 1.07 10.37
CA PHE A 25 -4.46 -0.04 10.45
C PHE A 25 -4.70 -0.90 11.70
N PHE A 26 -4.95 -0.29 12.87
CA PHE A 26 -5.28 -1.05 14.08
C PHE A 26 -6.62 -1.76 13.99
N ALA A 27 -7.65 -1.11 13.44
CA ALA A 27 -8.95 -1.75 13.25
C ALA A 27 -8.86 -2.98 12.32
N GLY A 28 -8.21 -2.84 11.17
CA GLY A 28 -7.97 -3.95 10.24
C GLY A 28 -7.02 -5.01 10.80
N GLY A 29 -6.02 -4.62 11.59
CA GLY A 29 -5.06 -5.51 12.25
C GLY A 29 -5.72 -6.41 13.30
N VAL A 30 -6.64 -5.88 14.10
CA VAL A 30 -7.44 -6.67 15.06
C VAL A 30 -8.28 -7.71 14.32
N ALA A 31 -8.91 -7.35 13.20
CA ALA A 31 -9.65 -8.31 12.38
C ALA A 31 -8.74 -9.43 11.85
N GLY A 32 -7.55 -9.09 11.38
CA GLY A 32 -6.55 -10.06 10.91
C GLY A 32 -6.10 -11.03 12.01
N LEU A 33 -5.75 -10.51 13.20
CA LEU A 33 -5.37 -11.34 14.34
C LEU A 33 -6.52 -12.26 14.77
N THR A 34 -7.74 -11.74 14.80
CA THR A 34 -8.95 -12.51 15.15
C THR A 34 -9.16 -13.67 14.18
N MET A 35 -9.02 -13.43 12.86
CA MET A 35 -9.12 -14.48 11.86
C MET A 35 -8.07 -15.58 12.04
N VAL A 36 -6.82 -15.21 12.36
CA VAL A 36 -5.74 -16.17 12.54
C VAL A 36 -5.95 -17.01 13.81
N VAL A 37 -6.32 -16.37 14.92
CA VAL A 37 -6.64 -17.07 16.18
C VAL A 37 -7.85 -17.98 16.03
N ALA A 38 -8.84 -17.59 15.23
CA ALA A 38 -10.05 -18.38 15.00
C ALA A 38 -9.79 -19.76 14.36
N HIS A 39 -8.66 -19.94 13.67
CA HIS A 39 -8.27 -21.26 13.13
C HIS A 39 -7.87 -22.24 14.24
N LEU A 40 -7.38 -21.76 15.39
CA LEU A 40 -7.08 -22.60 16.55
C LEU A 40 -8.29 -22.82 17.45
N THR A 41 -9.13 -21.80 17.60
CA THR A 41 -10.21 -21.81 18.61
C THR A 41 -11.56 -22.28 18.06
N GLY A 42 -11.76 -22.24 16.75
CA GLY A 42 -13.08 -22.46 16.15
C GLY A 42 -14.10 -21.38 16.50
N ALA A 43 -13.68 -20.22 17.01
CA ALA A 43 -14.57 -19.22 17.60
C ALA A 43 -15.43 -18.44 16.59
N LEU A 44 -15.16 -18.54 15.28
CA LEU A 44 -15.92 -17.82 14.26
C LEU A 44 -16.82 -18.78 13.48
N ARG A 45 -17.94 -18.26 12.97
CA ARG A 45 -18.67 -18.92 11.89
C ARG A 45 -18.10 -18.48 10.55
N VAL A 46 -18.31 -19.28 9.50
CA VAL A 46 -17.86 -18.95 8.13
C VAL A 46 -18.30 -17.55 7.65
N PRO A 47 -19.55 -17.10 7.87
CA PRO A 47 -19.95 -15.74 7.48
C PRO A 47 -19.16 -14.65 8.22
N ASP A 48 -18.92 -14.84 9.52
CA ASP A 48 -18.19 -13.87 10.35
C ASP A 48 -16.72 -13.78 9.92
N TYR A 49 -16.09 -14.92 9.62
CA TYR A 49 -14.74 -14.96 9.05
C TYR A 49 -14.66 -14.21 7.71
N ASN A 50 -15.63 -14.40 6.82
CA ASN A 50 -15.65 -13.73 5.53
C ASN A 50 -15.93 -12.22 5.65
N MET A 51 -16.68 -11.79 6.66
CA MET A 51 -16.84 -10.38 6.99
C MET A 51 -15.50 -9.77 7.44
N LEU A 52 -14.80 -10.42 8.38
CA LEU A 52 -13.49 -9.96 8.85
C LEU A 52 -12.45 -9.96 7.72
N LEU A 53 -12.45 -10.98 6.85
CA LEU A 53 -11.59 -11.05 5.67
C LEU A 53 -11.84 -9.88 4.72
N THR A 54 -13.11 -9.56 4.46
CA THR A 54 -13.50 -8.45 3.60
C THR A 54 -13.07 -7.12 4.22
N PHE A 55 -13.30 -6.94 5.52
CA PHE A 55 -12.93 -5.74 6.26
C PHE A 55 -11.40 -5.54 6.29
N HIS A 56 -10.65 -6.54 6.75
CA HIS A 56 -9.19 -6.52 6.80
C HIS A 56 -8.60 -6.22 5.42
N GLY A 57 -9.06 -6.93 4.39
CA GLY A 57 -8.52 -6.81 3.04
C GLY A 57 -8.77 -5.45 2.37
N LEU A 58 -9.78 -4.69 2.81
CA LEU A 58 -10.08 -3.35 2.26
C LEU A 58 -9.46 -2.25 3.12
N VAL A 59 -9.59 -2.32 4.44
CA VAL A 59 -9.12 -1.26 5.33
C VAL A 59 -7.60 -1.23 5.44
N MET A 60 -6.91 -2.37 5.41
CA MET A 60 -5.44 -2.37 5.55
C MET A 60 -4.76 -1.68 4.36
N PRO A 61 -5.07 -1.99 3.08
CA PRO A 61 -4.42 -1.33 1.96
C PRO A 61 -4.86 0.13 1.78
N PHE A 62 -6.17 0.43 1.89
CA PHE A 62 -6.69 1.77 1.57
C PHE A 62 -6.72 2.72 2.76
N GLY A 63 -7.25 2.26 3.90
CA GLY A 63 -7.34 3.06 5.12
C GLY A 63 -6.01 3.15 5.86
N GLY A 64 -5.26 2.05 5.95
CA GLY A 64 -3.95 2.00 6.59
C GLY A 64 -2.84 2.52 5.68
N LEU A 65 -2.35 1.65 4.79
CA LEU A 65 -1.11 1.90 4.06
C LEU A 65 -1.23 3.06 3.05
N PHE A 66 -2.24 3.06 2.18
CA PHE A 66 -2.40 4.09 1.16
C PHE A 66 -2.57 5.47 1.78
N GLN A 67 -3.37 5.60 2.83
CA GLN A 67 -3.57 6.87 3.52
C GLN A 67 -2.31 7.36 4.23
N LEU A 68 -1.51 6.45 4.82
CA LEU A 68 -0.19 6.77 5.38
C LEU A 68 0.75 7.30 4.29
N MET A 69 0.83 6.58 3.16
CA MET A 69 1.59 6.98 1.98
C MET A 69 1.15 8.37 1.49
N MET A 70 -0.15 8.57 1.29
CA MET A 70 -0.71 9.84 0.82
C MET A 70 -0.34 10.99 1.76
N GLY A 71 -0.46 10.82 3.07
CA GLY A 71 -0.10 11.86 4.04
C GLY A 71 1.38 12.24 3.99
N LEU A 72 2.26 11.23 4.01
CA LEU A 72 3.71 11.45 4.04
C LEU A 72 4.28 11.89 2.69
N SER A 73 3.73 11.41 1.57
CA SER A 73 4.12 11.85 0.24
C SER A 73 3.71 13.29 -0.04
N LEU A 74 2.51 13.70 0.36
CA LEU A 74 2.05 15.09 0.24
C LEU A 74 2.85 16.01 1.16
N LEU A 75 3.15 15.61 2.39
CA LEU A 75 4.03 16.35 3.30
C LEU A 75 5.40 16.58 2.66
N ARG A 76 6.00 15.51 2.12
CA ARG A 76 7.29 15.59 1.43
C ARG A 76 7.21 16.50 0.22
N ALA A 77 6.23 16.32 -0.66
CA ALA A 77 6.08 17.15 -1.86
C ALA A 77 5.86 18.63 -1.51
N GLY A 78 5.00 18.92 -0.52
CA GLY A 78 4.79 20.28 -0.02
C GLY A 78 6.08 20.92 0.49
N PHE A 79 6.85 20.19 1.29
CA PHE A 79 8.16 20.65 1.77
C PHE A 79 9.16 20.90 0.62
N CYS A 80 9.30 19.94 -0.31
CA CYS A 80 10.26 20.01 -1.42
C CYS A 80 9.96 21.14 -2.41
N TYR A 81 8.68 21.51 -2.56
CA TYR A 81 8.25 22.57 -3.47
C TYR A 81 7.92 23.89 -2.77
N GLY A 82 8.04 23.95 -1.43
CA GLY A 82 7.70 25.12 -0.63
C GLY A 82 6.23 25.49 -0.73
N LYS A 83 5.33 24.51 -0.85
CA LYS A 83 3.90 24.73 -1.08
C LYS A 83 3.05 24.20 0.06
N PRO A 84 1.99 24.92 0.44
CA PRO A 84 1.12 24.46 1.50
C PRO A 84 0.34 23.22 1.05
N VAL A 85 0.25 22.22 1.95
CA VAL A 85 -0.53 20.99 1.79
C VAL A 85 -1.94 21.23 2.33
N LYS A 86 -2.64 22.19 1.72
CA LYS A 86 -4.00 22.59 2.08
C LYS A 86 -4.83 22.93 0.84
N GLY A 87 -6.12 23.18 1.04
CA GLY A 87 -7.06 23.57 -0.02
C GLY A 87 -8.00 22.44 -0.44
N VAL A 88 -8.80 22.72 -1.47
CA VAL A 88 -9.96 21.88 -1.83
C VAL A 88 -9.56 20.45 -2.21
N LEU A 89 -8.50 20.26 -3.02
CA LEU A 89 -8.08 18.93 -3.46
C LEU A 89 -7.61 18.05 -2.29
N VAL A 90 -6.74 18.56 -1.43
CA VAL A 90 -6.22 17.83 -0.26
C VAL A 90 -7.33 17.50 0.72
N ARG A 91 -8.21 18.48 0.99
CA ARG A 91 -9.37 18.29 1.87
C ARG A 91 -10.34 17.25 1.31
N ALA A 92 -10.67 17.35 0.02
CA ALA A 92 -11.55 16.40 -0.65
C ALA A 92 -10.94 14.99 -0.64
N ALA A 93 -9.65 14.83 -0.94
CA ALA A 93 -8.98 13.54 -0.89
C ALA A 93 -9.11 12.88 0.50
N TYR A 94 -8.87 13.64 1.58
CA TYR A 94 -9.02 13.14 2.95
C TYR A 94 -10.47 12.78 3.30
N ILE A 95 -11.42 13.70 3.08
CA ILE A 95 -12.82 13.48 3.46
C ILE A 95 -13.43 12.34 2.66
N THR A 96 -13.24 12.34 1.33
CA THR A 96 -13.80 11.32 0.43
C THR A 96 -13.25 9.94 0.76
N LEU A 97 -11.95 9.81 1.07
CA LEU A 97 -11.36 8.52 1.43
C LEU A 97 -12.01 7.95 2.70
N ASN A 98 -12.06 8.75 3.76
CA ASN A 98 -12.60 8.29 5.04
C ASN A 98 -14.12 8.07 4.99
N LEU A 99 -14.85 8.88 4.22
CA LEU A 99 -16.27 8.62 3.95
C LEU A 99 -16.46 7.28 3.22
N GLY A 100 -15.63 6.99 2.21
CA GLY A 100 -15.64 5.71 1.52
C GLY A 100 -15.40 4.52 2.45
N LEU A 101 -14.41 4.63 3.35
CA LEU A 101 -14.10 3.60 4.35
C LEU A 101 -15.21 3.42 5.38
N ILE A 102 -15.89 4.49 5.80
CA ILE A 102 -17.06 4.43 6.69
C ILE A 102 -18.26 3.75 6.00
N LEU A 103 -18.51 4.06 4.73
CA LEU A 103 -19.54 3.36 3.96
C LEU A 103 -19.22 1.87 3.81
N LEU A 104 -17.94 1.50 3.59
CA LEU A 104 -17.53 0.10 3.60
C LEU A 104 -17.78 -0.57 4.95
N LEU A 105 -17.43 0.09 6.07
CA LEU A 105 -17.74 -0.40 7.41
C LEU A 105 -19.23 -0.67 7.58
N ALA A 106 -20.09 0.27 7.17
CA ALA A 106 -21.54 0.12 7.24
C ALA A 106 -22.02 -1.06 6.38
N GLY A 107 -21.57 -1.15 5.12
CA GLY A 107 -21.90 -2.27 4.24
C GLY A 107 -21.50 -3.63 4.82
N ILE A 108 -20.32 -3.73 5.43
CA ILE A 108 -19.81 -4.98 6.01
C ILE A 108 -20.51 -5.30 7.32
N PHE A 109 -20.50 -4.42 8.32
CA PHE A 109 -20.93 -4.75 9.68
C PHE A 109 -22.42 -4.52 9.92
N ALA A 110 -23.04 -3.51 9.30
CA ALA A 110 -24.48 -3.29 9.45
C ALA A 110 -25.30 -4.16 8.47
N PHE A 111 -24.76 -4.42 7.27
CA PHE A 111 -25.47 -5.16 6.22
C PHE A 111 -24.83 -6.50 5.83
N GLN A 112 -23.77 -6.93 6.53
CA GLN A 112 -23.16 -8.26 6.36
C GLN A 112 -22.61 -8.56 4.94
N VAL A 113 -22.27 -7.53 4.16
CA VAL A 113 -21.64 -7.70 2.84
C VAL A 113 -20.25 -8.30 3.01
N ARG A 114 -19.99 -9.41 2.32
CA ARG A 114 -18.79 -10.24 2.50
C ARG A 114 -18.20 -10.72 1.17
N THR A 115 -17.79 -9.77 0.34
CA THR A 115 -17.37 -9.97 -1.05
C THR A 115 -15.87 -10.20 -1.24
N SER A 116 -15.06 -10.14 -0.16
CA SER A 116 -13.59 -10.04 -0.21
C SER A 116 -13.09 -8.76 -0.90
N TYR A 117 -11.82 -8.40 -0.71
CA TYR A 117 -11.23 -7.16 -1.23
C TYR A 117 -11.10 -7.09 -2.77
N THR A 118 -11.18 -8.24 -3.46
CA THR A 118 -11.08 -8.32 -4.93
C THR A 118 -12.41 -8.10 -5.65
N LEU A 119 -13.52 -8.04 -4.92
CA LEU A 119 -14.86 -7.69 -5.46
C LEU A 119 -15.26 -8.47 -6.73
N MET A 120 -14.79 -9.71 -6.86
CA MET A 120 -14.88 -10.45 -8.11
C MET A 120 -16.34 -10.68 -8.48
N PHE A 121 -16.81 -10.00 -9.51
CA PHE A 121 -18.11 -10.29 -10.10
C PHE A 121 -18.10 -11.71 -10.67
N PRO A 122 -19.19 -12.48 -10.44
CA PRO A 122 -20.53 -12.00 -10.07
C PRO A 122 -20.84 -12.04 -8.58
N LEU A 123 -19.88 -12.33 -7.68
CA LEU A 123 -20.16 -12.59 -6.26
C LEU A 123 -20.98 -11.47 -5.56
N PRO A 124 -20.67 -10.16 -5.71
CA PRO A 124 -21.45 -9.10 -5.10
C PRO A 124 -22.95 -9.15 -5.45
N ALA A 125 -23.26 -9.35 -6.73
CA ALA A 125 -24.63 -9.44 -7.22
C ALA A 125 -25.29 -10.79 -6.86
N ALA A 126 -24.56 -11.89 -7.03
CA ALA A 126 -25.03 -13.24 -6.71
C ALA A 126 -25.38 -13.38 -5.22
N GLY A 127 -24.67 -12.69 -4.33
CA GLY A 127 -25.00 -12.71 -2.91
C GLY A 127 -26.34 -12.05 -2.59
N VAL A 128 -26.71 -10.98 -3.30
CA VAL A 128 -28.06 -10.38 -3.17
C VAL A 128 -29.12 -11.36 -3.66
N PHE A 129 -28.94 -11.93 -4.87
CA PHE A 129 -29.90 -12.89 -5.43
C PHE A 129 -30.10 -14.14 -4.57
N LYS A 130 -29.06 -14.57 -3.85
CA LYS A 130 -29.10 -15.71 -2.94
C LYS A 130 -29.51 -15.35 -1.51
N GLY A 131 -29.88 -14.09 -1.23
CA GLY A 131 -30.26 -13.64 0.11
C GLY A 131 -29.12 -13.67 1.15
N LEU A 132 -27.86 -13.62 0.70
CA LEU A 132 -26.69 -13.62 1.59
C LEU A 132 -26.48 -12.26 2.29
N TRP A 133 -26.84 -11.17 1.61
CA TRP A 133 -26.88 -9.81 2.13
C TRP A 133 -27.94 -8.99 1.35
N PRO A 134 -28.51 -7.95 1.96
CA PRO A 134 -29.52 -7.11 1.33
C PRO A 134 -28.95 -6.24 0.20
N LEU A 135 -29.82 -5.79 -0.71
CA LEU A 135 -29.46 -4.92 -1.83
C LEU A 135 -28.95 -3.56 -1.35
N GLU A 136 -29.55 -3.01 -0.29
CA GLU A 136 -29.15 -1.78 0.38
C GLU A 136 -27.72 -1.86 0.89
N GLY A 137 -27.35 -3.02 1.45
CA GLY A 137 -25.99 -3.31 1.86
C GLY A 137 -25.00 -3.24 0.70
N LEU A 138 -25.36 -3.85 -0.43
CA LEU A 138 -24.53 -3.81 -1.64
C LEU A 138 -24.40 -2.38 -2.19
N ILE A 139 -25.48 -1.58 -2.19
CA ILE A 139 -25.46 -0.17 -2.61
C ILE A 139 -24.46 0.61 -1.77
N VAL A 140 -24.60 0.55 -0.45
CA VAL A 140 -23.73 1.26 0.50
C VAL A 140 -22.26 0.84 0.30
N PHE A 141 -22.04 -0.46 0.16
CA PHE A 141 -20.70 -1.02 -0.04
C PHE A 141 -20.07 -0.55 -1.36
N VAL A 142 -20.80 -0.61 -2.48
CA VAL A 142 -20.30 -0.19 -3.81
C VAL A 142 -19.98 1.30 -3.84
N TRP A 143 -20.81 2.14 -3.22
CA TRP A 143 -20.51 3.57 -3.11
C TRP A 143 -19.30 3.86 -2.24
N GLY A 144 -19.06 3.07 -1.19
CA GLY A 144 -17.80 3.11 -0.45
C GLY A 144 -16.57 2.90 -1.34
N ILE A 145 -16.63 1.89 -2.22
CA ILE A 145 -15.58 1.62 -3.22
C ILE A 145 -15.43 2.77 -4.21
N ILE A 146 -16.53 3.30 -4.75
CA ILE A 146 -16.50 4.43 -5.71
C ILE A 146 -15.77 5.64 -5.11
N LEU A 147 -16.03 5.97 -3.84
CA LEU A 147 -15.34 7.07 -3.17
C LEU A 147 -13.84 6.80 -2.99
N ILE A 148 -13.46 5.58 -2.64
CA ILE A 148 -12.04 5.17 -2.56
C ILE A 148 -11.37 5.28 -3.94
N LEU A 149 -12.03 4.80 -5.01
CA LEU A 149 -11.54 4.92 -6.39
C LEU A 149 -11.37 6.39 -6.80
N ALA A 150 -12.33 7.26 -6.47
CA ALA A 150 -12.24 8.69 -6.75
C ALA A 150 -10.99 9.33 -6.13
N VAL A 151 -10.58 8.88 -4.94
CA VAL A 151 -9.34 9.35 -4.31
C VAL A 151 -8.12 8.77 -5.01
N ASN A 152 -8.05 7.44 -5.16
CA ASN A 152 -6.90 6.74 -5.70
C ASN A 152 -6.57 7.15 -7.13
N ILE A 153 -7.59 7.43 -7.95
CA ILE A 153 -7.48 7.63 -9.40
C ILE A 153 -7.51 9.11 -9.77
N ALA A 154 -8.18 9.96 -8.99
CA ALA A 154 -8.36 11.38 -9.34
C ALA A 154 -7.82 12.36 -8.28
N LEU A 155 -8.37 12.35 -7.07
CA LEU A 155 -8.11 13.44 -6.11
C LEU A 155 -6.65 13.47 -5.61
N TYR A 156 -6.10 12.30 -5.25
CA TYR A 156 -4.71 12.20 -4.81
C TYR A 156 -3.69 12.53 -5.91
N PRO A 157 -3.75 11.92 -7.12
CA PRO A 157 -2.82 12.29 -8.19
C PRO A 157 -2.97 13.76 -8.61
N ALA A 158 -4.18 14.33 -8.61
CA ALA A 158 -4.36 15.76 -8.85
C ALA A 158 -3.72 16.65 -7.77
N ALA A 159 -3.82 16.26 -6.49
CA ALA A 159 -3.17 16.95 -5.39
C ALA A 159 -1.63 16.91 -5.52
N LEU A 160 -1.05 15.75 -5.85
CA LEU A 160 0.38 15.61 -6.13
C LEU A 160 0.80 16.44 -7.35
N ALA A 161 0.07 16.35 -8.46
CA ALA A 161 0.34 17.09 -9.69
C ALA A 161 0.36 18.60 -9.45
N ARG A 162 -0.61 19.12 -8.66
CA ARG A 162 -0.65 20.54 -8.27
C ARG A 162 0.61 20.98 -7.50
N LEU A 163 1.07 20.15 -6.57
CA LEU A 163 2.28 20.45 -5.79
C LEU A 163 3.52 20.42 -6.68
N ILE A 164 3.68 19.38 -7.50
CA ILE A 164 4.89 19.13 -8.31
C ILE A 164 4.98 20.04 -9.54
N PHE A 165 3.91 20.21 -10.31
CA PHE A 165 3.97 20.92 -11.60
C PHE A 165 3.70 22.42 -11.53
N GLY A 166 3.17 22.93 -10.41
CA GLY A 166 2.98 24.38 -10.26
C GLY A 166 4.27 25.16 -9.94
N GLY A 167 5.46 24.64 -10.24
CA GLY A 167 6.77 25.24 -9.92
C GLY A 167 7.18 25.19 -8.43
N LYS A 168 8.44 25.51 -8.13
CA LYS A 168 8.93 25.68 -6.75
C LYS A 168 8.82 27.15 -6.32
N THR A 169 8.63 27.41 -5.03
CA THR A 169 8.77 28.78 -4.51
C THR A 169 10.24 29.19 -4.43
N GLN A 170 10.49 30.49 -4.29
CA GLN A 170 11.87 31.00 -4.17
C GLN A 170 12.57 30.44 -2.92
N GLU A 171 11.85 30.32 -1.81
CA GLU A 171 12.36 29.74 -0.57
C GLU A 171 12.75 28.26 -0.77
N ALA A 172 11.96 27.51 -1.53
CA ALA A 172 12.28 26.11 -1.85
C ALA A 172 13.50 25.98 -2.77
N LEU A 173 13.67 26.89 -3.74
CA LEU A 173 14.85 26.94 -4.59
C LEU A 173 16.12 27.30 -3.79
N VAL A 174 16.00 28.23 -2.85
CA VAL A 174 17.09 28.59 -1.93
C VAL A 174 17.44 27.40 -1.04
N LEU A 175 16.44 26.73 -0.45
CA LEU A 175 16.66 25.55 0.38
C LEU A 175 17.35 24.42 -0.41
N GLU A 176 16.91 24.17 -1.64
CA GLU A 176 17.55 23.19 -2.54
C GLU A 176 19.01 23.55 -2.86
N ARG A 177 19.32 24.84 -3.00
CA ARG A 177 20.70 25.30 -3.22
C ARG A 177 21.61 25.06 -2.00
N PHE A 178 21.07 25.12 -0.78
CA PHE A 178 21.85 24.97 0.45
C PHE A 178 21.91 23.52 0.98
N VAL A 179 20.85 22.74 0.76
CA VAL A 179 20.72 21.37 1.28
C VAL A 179 21.03 20.32 0.19
N GLY A 180 21.36 20.78 -1.02
CA GLY A 180 21.55 19.97 -2.22
C GLY A 180 20.24 19.62 -2.90
N THR A 181 20.32 19.11 -4.15
CA THR A 181 19.14 18.68 -4.90
C THR A 181 18.25 17.85 -4.00
N ILE A 182 16.97 18.22 -3.90
CA ILE A 182 16.04 17.55 -2.99
C ILE A 182 15.65 16.20 -3.62
N ASN A 183 16.60 15.27 -3.61
CA ASN A 183 16.51 13.91 -4.10
C ASN A 183 15.67 13.75 -5.40
N PRO A 184 16.26 14.00 -6.59
CA PRO A 184 15.54 13.95 -7.85
C PRO A 184 14.93 12.56 -8.11
N SER A 185 15.65 11.47 -7.81
CA SER A 185 15.13 10.10 -8.00
C SER A 185 13.97 9.79 -7.05
N GLY A 186 14.05 10.21 -5.79
CA GLY A 186 12.97 9.98 -4.84
C GLY A 186 11.72 10.82 -5.10
N MET A 187 11.84 12.04 -5.63
CA MET A 187 10.67 12.80 -6.08
C MET A 187 10.11 12.27 -7.40
N ALA A 188 10.97 11.83 -8.32
CA ALA A 188 10.56 11.21 -9.58
C ALA A 188 9.69 9.96 -9.37
N SER A 189 9.89 9.23 -8.26
CA SER A 189 9.06 8.07 -7.89
C SER A 189 7.56 8.38 -7.71
N MET A 190 7.18 9.65 -7.52
CA MET A 190 5.77 10.07 -7.41
C MET A 190 5.10 10.27 -8.77
N LEU A 191 5.89 10.46 -9.84
CA LEU A 191 5.38 10.73 -11.19
C LEU A 191 4.60 9.57 -11.81
N PRO A 192 5.02 8.29 -11.66
CA PRO A 192 4.23 7.16 -12.11
C PRO A 192 2.82 7.16 -11.54
N TYR A 193 2.65 7.55 -10.26
CA TYR A 193 1.33 7.65 -9.67
C TYR A 193 0.46 8.70 -10.40
N ILE A 194 1.03 9.85 -10.75
CA ILE A 194 0.31 10.93 -11.46
C ILE A 194 -0.04 10.54 -12.90
N PHE A 195 0.89 9.90 -13.62
CA PHE A 195 0.72 9.68 -15.07
C PHE A 195 0.11 8.34 -15.45
N ILE A 196 0.30 7.29 -14.63
CA ILE A 196 -0.13 5.92 -14.96
C ILE A 196 -1.49 5.60 -14.33
N ILE A 197 -1.72 5.98 -13.08
CA ILE A 197 -2.93 5.57 -12.35
C ILE A 197 -4.21 6.17 -12.92
N PRO A 198 -4.30 7.47 -13.29
CA PRO A 198 -5.55 8.00 -13.82
C PRO A 198 -5.99 7.34 -15.13
N PRO A 199 -5.11 7.16 -16.15
CA PRO A 199 -5.50 6.46 -17.38
C PRO A 199 -5.89 5.00 -17.13
N LEU A 200 -5.08 4.24 -16.38
CA LEU A 200 -5.31 2.81 -16.15
C LEU A 200 -6.47 2.52 -15.19
N GLY A 201 -6.82 3.49 -14.33
CA GLY A 201 -7.98 3.43 -13.44
C GLY A 201 -9.30 3.86 -14.08
N SER A 202 -9.27 4.49 -15.26
CA SER A 202 -10.47 5.04 -15.89
C SER A 202 -11.54 3.98 -16.18
N ALA A 203 -11.16 2.83 -16.74
CA ALA A 203 -12.07 1.75 -17.11
C ALA A 203 -12.80 1.16 -15.89
N ILE A 204 -12.09 0.87 -14.80
CA ILE A 204 -12.72 0.36 -13.57
C ILE A 204 -13.59 1.42 -12.90
N THR A 205 -13.24 2.70 -13.01
CA THR A 205 -14.06 3.81 -12.49
C THR A 205 -15.38 3.92 -13.25
N ILE A 206 -15.35 3.85 -14.58
CA ILE A 206 -16.56 3.83 -15.41
C ILE A 206 -17.44 2.64 -15.03
N GLY A 207 -16.87 1.45 -14.96
CA GLY A 207 -17.57 0.24 -14.55
C GLY A 207 -18.23 0.36 -13.17
N ALA A 208 -17.48 0.83 -12.17
CA ALA A 208 -17.98 1.03 -10.82
C ALA A 208 -19.10 2.08 -10.75
N LEU A 209 -18.97 3.20 -11.47
CA LEU A 209 -20.01 4.23 -11.56
C LEU A 209 -21.26 3.70 -12.27
N THR A 210 -21.13 2.96 -13.37
CA THR A 210 -22.28 2.34 -14.04
C THR A 210 -23.02 1.39 -13.09
N ILE A 211 -22.30 0.55 -12.34
CA ILE A 211 -22.92 -0.32 -11.33
C ILE A 211 -23.59 0.51 -10.23
N GLY A 212 -22.90 1.49 -9.65
CA GLY A 212 -23.41 2.31 -8.56
C GLY A 212 -24.67 3.11 -8.93
N LEU A 213 -24.68 3.72 -10.12
CA LEU A 213 -25.84 4.46 -10.64
C LEU A 213 -27.01 3.53 -10.96
N ALA A 214 -26.73 2.35 -11.51
CA ALA A 214 -27.76 1.35 -11.79
C ALA A 214 -28.41 0.83 -10.50
N LEU A 215 -27.61 0.57 -9.46
CA LEU A 215 -28.10 0.12 -8.15
C LEU A 215 -28.93 1.20 -7.43
N LEU A 216 -28.72 2.49 -7.72
CA LEU A 216 -29.56 3.59 -7.22
C LEU A 216 -30.83 3.82 -8.06
N GLY A 217 -31.02 3.09 -9.17
CA GLY A 217 -32.13 3.31 -10.09
C GLY A 217 -32.03 4.59 -10.94
N ILE A 218 -30.85 5.24 -10.97
CA ILE A 218 -30.61 6.45 -11.79
C ILE A 218 -30.51 6.08 -13.28
N ILE A 219 -29.97 4.90 -13.57
CA ILE A 219 -29.91 4.33 -14.93
C ILE A 219 -30.48 2.89 -14.93
N PRO A 220 -30.93 2.36 -16.08
CA PRO A 220 -31.46 0.99 -16.15
C PRO A 220 -30.42 -0.05 -15.72
N LEU A 221 -30.82 -1.08 -14.97
CA LEU A 221 -29.90 -2.15 -14.52
C LEU A 221 -29.23 -2.89 -15.71
N SER A 222 -29.93 -2.99 -16.85
CA SER A 222 -29.39 -3.56 -18.08
C SER A 222 -28.14 -2.82 -18.60
N SER A 223 -28.00 -1.53 -18.30
CA SER A 223 -26.82 -0.74 -18.69
C SER A 223 -25.54 -1.18 -17.97
N ALA A 224 -25.64 -1.82 -16.81
CA ALA A 224 -24.51 -2.39 -16.08
C ALA A 224 -24.20 -3.84 -16.51
N GLY A 225 -25.06 -4.49 -17.31
CA GLY A 225 -24.96 -5.91 -17.62
C GLY A 225 -23.60 -6.33 -18.20
N TRP A 226 -22.97 -5.46 -18.99
CA TRP A 226 -21.65 -5.72 -19.58
C TRP A 226 -20.54 -5.84 -18.53
N VAL A 227 -20.54 -5.01 -17.47
CA VAL A 227 -19.47 -4.99 -16.46
C VAL A 227 -19.69 -6.02 -15.35
N LEU A 228 -20.90 -6.57 -15.23
CA LEU A 228 -21.19 -7.68 -14.31
C LEU A 228 -20.65 -9.03 -14.84
N GLN A 229 -20.23 -9.10 -16.10
CA GLN A 229 -19.57 -10.27 -16.67
C GLN A 229 -18.16 -10.44 -16.05
N PRO A 230 -17.77 -11.66 -15.62
CA PRO A 230 -16.49 -11.88 -14.93
C PRO A 230 -15.29 -11.35 -15.71
N LEU A 231 -15.22 -11.60 -17.02
CA LEU A 231 -14.10 -11.19 -17.86
C LEU A 231 -13.98 -9.66 -17.95
N ASN A 232 -15.11 -9.01 -18.21
CA ASN A 232 -15.20 -7.56 -18.39
C ASN A 232 -14.94 -6.79 -17.09
N PHE A 233 -15.18 -7.41 -15.93
CA PHE A 233 -14.78 -6.83 -14.65
C PHE A 233 -13.30 -7.05 -14.35
N ASN A 234 -12.81 -8.28 -14.52
CA ASN A 234 -11.49 -8.69 -14.07
C ASN A 234 -10.36 -7.96 -14.80
N TYR A 235 -10.46 -7.75 -16.12
CA TYR A 235 -9.41 -7.03 -16.85
C TYR A 235 -9.25 -5.58 -16.36
N PRO A 236 -10.28 -4.72 -16.38
CA PRO A 236 -10.17 -3.37 -15.80
C PRO A 236 -9.74 -3.36 -14.34
N PHE A 237 -10.26 -4.30 -13.53
CA PHE A 237 -9.88 -4.41 -12.13
C PHE A 237 -8.39 -4.67 -11.98
N TRP A 238 -7.83 -5.67 -12.67
CA TRP A 238 -6.41 -6.01 -12.52
C TRP A 238 -5.47 -5.04 -13.22
N ILE A 239 -5.86 -4.44 -14.35
CA ILE A 239 -5.12 -3.34 -14.97
C ILE A 239 -4.91 -2.22 -13.94
N TRP A 240 -5.98 -1.81 -13.24
CA TRP A 240 -5.87 -0.78 -12.21
C TRP A 240 -5.17 -1.28 -10.94
N ALA A 241 -5.64 -2.37 -10.34
CA ALA A 241 -5.21 -2.82 -9.02
C ALA A 241 -3.72 -3.22 -9.00
N HIS A 242 -3.23 -3.89 -10.05
CA HIS A 242 -1.81 -4.20 -10.17
C HIS A 242 -0.99 -2.91 -10.26
N ASN A 243 -1.33 -2.01 -11.19
CA ASN A 243 -0.57 -0.78 -11.37
C ASN A 243 -0.64 0.16 -10.16
N LEU A 244 -1.74 0.15 -9.40
CA LEU A 244 -1.84 0.84 -8.11
C LEU A 244 -0.79 0.31 -7.13
N MET A 245 -0.72 -1.01 -6.96
CA MET A 245 0.25 -1.63 -6.07
C MET A 245 1.70 -1.36 -6.51
N GLU A 246 1.97 -1.40 -7.81
CA GLU A 246 3.30 -1.09 -8.35
C GLU A 246 3.67 0.38 -8.12
N ALA A 247 2.74 1.33 -8.34
CA ALA A 247 2.99 2.73 -8.05
C ALA A 247 3.25 2.99 -6.55
N MET A 248 2.52 2.30 -5.66
CA MET A 248 2.78 2.35 -4.22
C MET A 248 4.16 1.80 -3.85
N GLY A 249 4.58 0.68 -4.47
CA GLY A 249 5.91 0.09 -4.31
C GLY A 249 7.03 1.01 -4.81
N ILE A 250 6.87 1.61 -5.99
CA ILE A 250 7.80 2.57 -6.57
C ILE A 250 7.96 3.81 -5.67
N MET A 251 6.87 4.32 -5.10
CA MET A 251 6.93 5.45 -4.15
C MET A 251 7.62 5.06 -2.83
N ALA A 252 7.51 3.81 -2.38
CA ALA A 252 8.32 3.32 -1.26
C ALA A 252 9.81 3.24 -1.63
N LEU A 253 10.18 2.75 -2.82
CA LEU A 253 11.57 2.81 -3.29
C LEU A 253 12.10 4.25 -3.32
N GLY A 254 11.30 5.20 -3.80
CA GLY A 254 11.66 6.62 -3.75
C GLY A 254 11.77 7.20 -2.34
N THR A 255 11.15 6.57 -1.34
CA THR A 255 11.32 6.87 0.09
C THR A 255 12.63 6.29 0.62
N VAL A 256 13.01 5.08 0.21
CA VAL A 256 14.35 4.50 0.50
C VAL A 256 15.44 5.37 -0.11
N TYR A 257 15.27 5.83 -1.35
CA TYR A 257 16.18 6.76 -2.02
C TYR A 257 16.32 8.09 -1.30
N TRP A 258 15.31 8.47 -0.52
CA TRP A 258 15.29 9.73 0.20
C TRP A 258 15.95 9.65 1.57
N LEU A 259 15.64 8.58 2.30
CA LEU A 259 16.14 8.40 3.66
C LEU A 259 17.58 7.89 3.66
N THR A 260 17.93 6.92 2.83
CA THR A 260 19.27 6.29 2.83
C THR A 260 20.40 7.31 2.76
N PRO A 261 20.46 8.21 1.75
CA PRO A 261 21.57 9.14 1.65
C PRO A 261 21.62 10.17 2.79
N ARG A 262 20.48 10.49 3.44
CA ARG A 262 20.39 11.45 4.56
C ARG A 262 20.95 10.93 5.87
N TYR A 263 21.06 9.62 6.01
CA TYR A 263 21.56 8.98 7.22
C TYR A 263 22.93 8.34 7.00
N THR A 264 23.72 8.84 6.04
CA THR A 264 25.08 8.34 5.81
C THR A 264 26.08 8.83 6.86
N ALA A 265 27.18 8.10 7.04
CA ALA A 265 28.18 8.43 8.05
C ALA A 265 28.95 9.72 7.70
N VAL A 266 29.24 9.90 6.41
CA VAL A 266 29.97 11.05 5.83
C VAL A 266 29.26 12.39 6.12
N LEU A 267 27.92 12.42 6.06
CA LEU A 267 27.15 13.64 6.29
C LEU A 267 27.32 14.25 7.68
N GLY A 268 27.60 13.44 8.69
CA GLY A 268 27.83 13.98 10.02
C GLY A 268 29.29 14.05 10.42
N SER A 269 30.21 14.00 9.47
CA SER A 269 31.65 14.22 9.68
C SER A 269 32.23 15.32 8.78
N SER A 270 31.47 15.86 7.84
CA SER A 270 31.96 16.83 6.85
C SER A 270 30.90 17.87 6.53
N GLU A 271 31.18 19.14 6.82
CA GLU A 271 30.34 20.26 6.39
C GLU A 271 30.37 20.38 4.85
N GLY A 272 29.21 20.67 4.24
CA GLY A 272 29.10 20.93 2.80
C GLY A 272 28.96 19.70 1.89
N VAL A 273 28.82 18.48 2.41
CA VAL A 273 28.52 17.28 1.59
C VAL A 273 27.01 17.13 1.42
N GLU A 274 26.53 17.11 0.18
CA GLU A 274 25.12 16.89 -0.13
C GLU A 274 24.70 15.41 0.03
N PRO A 275 23.52 15.11 0.61
CA PRO A 275 22.97 13.76 0.62
C PRO A 275 22.66 13.29 -0.81
N ARG A 276 23.36 12.25 -1.29
CA ARG A 276 23.11 11.65 -2.61
C ARG A 276 23.21 10.13 -2.61
N LEU A 277 22.45 9.48 -3.49
CA LEU A 277 22.70 8.08 -3.83
C LEU A 277 24.06 7.91 -4.50
N TYR A 278 24.54 6.67 -4.54
CA TYR A 278 25.71 6.28 -5.33
C TYR A 278 25.57 6.73 -6.80
N SER A 279 24.38 6.56 -7.39
CA SER A 279 24.04 7.13 -8.69
C SER A 279 22.58 7.57 -8.77
N GLU A 280 22.32 8.88 -8.79
CA GLU A 280 20.98 9.43 -9.04
C GLU A 280 20.46 9.07 -10.43
N LYS A 281 21.35 9.00 -11.44
CA LYS A 281 20.99 8.60 -12.81
C LYS A 281 20.48 7.15 -12.84
N LEU A 282 21.15 6.25 -12.11
CA LEU A 282 20.69 4.86 -11.98
C LEU A 282 19.37 4.78 -11.22
N GLY A 283 19.19 5.60 -10.18
CA GLY A 283 17.92 5.72 -9.45
C GLY A 283 16.76 6.12 -10.38
N ILE A 284 16.93 7.15 -11.20
CA ILE A 284 15.92 7.60 -12.17
C ILE A 284 15.67 6.51 -13.23
N LEU A 285 16.73 5.90 -13.77
CA LEU A 285 16.61 4.80 -14.73
C LEU A 285 15.79 3.64 -14.15
N ALA A 286 16.05 3.25 -12.90
CA ALA A 286 15.31 2.20 -12.21
C ALA A 286 13.81 2.54 -12.11
N ILE A 287 13.46 3.78 -11.74
CA ILE A 287 12.06 4.22 -11.66
C ILE A 287 11.39 4.16 -13.04
N ILE A 288 12.02 4.68 -14.09
CA ILE A 288 11.46 4.69 -15.45
C ILE A 288 11.27 3.25 -15.96
N PHE A 289 12.31 2.44 -15.83
CA PHE A 289 12.31 1.05 -16.30
C PHE A 289 11.26 0.21 -15.58
N TYR A 290 11.22 0.29 -14.25
CA TYR A 290 10.18 -0.37 -13.44
C TYR A 290 8.80 0.09 -13.91
N SER A 291 8.54 1.39 -13.91
CA SER A 291 7.21 1.94 -14.24
C SER A 291 6.72 1.49 -15.62
N ALA A 292 7.62 1.45 -16.61
CA ALA A 292 7.27 0.98 -17.95
C ALA A 292 6.94 -0.52 -17.98
N ALA A 293 7.71 -1.36 -17.27
CA ALA A 293 7.46 -2.80 -17.17
C ALA A 293 6.13 -3.12 -16.45
N ALA A 294 5.82 -2.37 -15.38
CA ALA A 294 4.64 -2.57 -14.55
C ALA A 294 3.30 -2.48 -15.31
N VAL A 295 3.22 -1.61 -16.34
CA VAL A 295 1.98 -1.37 -17.10
C VAL A 295 1.35 -2.66 -17.62
N MET A 296 2.16 -3.59 -18.12
CA MET A 296 1.71 -4.83 -18.77
C MET A 296 1.92 -6.09 -17.93
N ALA A 297 2.28 -5.97 -16.64
CA ALA A 297 2.49 -7.13 -15.78
C ALA A 297 1.18 -7.67 -15.16
N PHE A 298 0.08 -6.91 -15.17
CA PHE A 298 -1.23 -7.33 -14.64
C PHE A 298 -1.77 -8.70 -15.12
N PRO A 299 -1.49 -9.21 -16.35
CA PRO A 299 -2.02 -10.50 -16.80
C PRO A 299 -1.58 -11.69 -15.93
N HIS A 300 -0.56 -11.53 -15.07
CA HIS A 300 -0.17 -12.58 -14.13
C HIS A 300 -1.25 -12.92 -13.09
N HIS A 301 -2.18 -12.01 -12.81
CA HIS A 301 -3.31 -12.28 -11.92
C HIS A 301 -4.37 -13.17 -12.54
N LEU A 302 -4.28 -13.38 -13.85
CA LEU A 302 -5.30 -13.99 -14.70
C LEU A 302 -4.85 -15.30 -15.35
N PHE A 303 -3.63 -15.78 -15.06
CA PHE A 303 -3.09 -17.00 -15.65
C PHE A 303 -4.00 -18.22 -15.51
N THR A 304 -4.71 -18.34 -14.38
CA THR A 304 -5.59 -19.47 -14.08
C THR A 304 -7.07 -19.17 -14.32
N MET A 305 -7.39 -18.11 -15.06
CA MET A 305 -8.78 -17.75 -15.33
C MET A 305 -9.48 -18.86 -16.17
N PRO A 306 -10.72 -19.26 -15.83
CA PRO A 306 -11.41 -20.39 -16.48
C PRO A 306 -11.64 -20.23 -17.99
N THR A 307 -11.92 -19.00 -18.44
CA THR A 307 -11.90 -18.64 -19.86
C THR A 307 -10.48 -18.24 -20.21
N SER A 308 -9.68 -19.21 -20.65
CA SER A 308 -8.23 -19.08 -20.82
C SER A 308 -7.82 -17.73 -21.41
N GLN A 309 -6.99 -16.98 -20.67
CA GLN A 309 -6.35 -15.77 -21.16
C GLN A 309 -5.58 -16.05 -22.46
N PRO A 310 -5.59 -15.15 -23.47
CA PRO A 310 -4.81 -15.34 -24.68
C PRO A 310 -3.34 -15.64 -24.37
N VAL A 311 -2.78 -16.66 -25.00
CA VAL A 311 -1.41 -17.15 -24.71
C VAL A 311 -0.38 -16.04 -24.81
N GLY A 312 -0.47 -15.18 -25.84
CA GLY A 312 0.41 -14.02 -26.00
C GLY A 312 0.33 -13.05 -24.82
N LEU A 313 -0.87 -12.78 -24.30
CA LEU A 313 -1.06 -11.89 -23.14
C LEU A 313 -0.50 -12.52 -21.86
N SER A 314 -0.59 -13.85 -21.72
CA SER A 314 0.02 -14.57 -20.60
C SER A 314 1.56 -14.47 -20.61
N TYR A 315 2.20 -14.69 -21.77
CA TYR A 315 3.65 -14.52 -21.87
C TYR A 315 4.08 -13.06 -21.67
N THR A 316 3.32 -12.10 -22.19
CA THR A 316 3.56 -10.67 -21.93
C THR A 316 3.53 -10.38 -20.42
N GLY A 317 2.51 -10.86 -19.71
CA GLY A 317 2.41 -10.68 -18.26
C GLY A 317 3.60 -11.27 -17.51
N GLN A 318 4.03 -12.48 -17.87
CA GLN A 318 5.19 -13.12 -17.26
C GLN A 318 6.49 -12.33 -17.50
N VAL A 319 6.78 -11.99 -18.76
CA VAL A 319 8.00 -11.23 -19.11
C VAL A 319 8.00 -9.87 -18.43
N ALA A 320 6.88 -9.14 -18.49
CA ALA A 320 6.74 -7.85 -17.81
C ALA A 320 6.97 -7.96 -16.29
N SER A 321 6.47 -9.02 -15.65
CA SER A 321 6.69 -9.28 -14.21
C SER A 321 8.15 -9.57 -13.86
N TRP A 322 8.90 -10.22 -14.76
CA TRP A 322 10.34 -10.41 -14.55
C TRP A 322 11.12 -9.10 -14.76
N LEU A 323 10.71 -8.29 -15.73
CA LEU A 323 11.31 -6.98 -15.96
C LEU A 323 11.09 -6.03 -14.77
N THR A 324 9.93 -6.05 -14.10
CA THR A 324 9.76 -5.26 -12.86
C THR A 324 10.76 -5.70 -11.77
N GLY A 325 10.98 -7.01 -11.62
CA GLY A 325 12.01 -7.56 -10.73
C GLY A 325 13.44 -7.09 -11.06
N PHE A 326 13.81 -7.08 -12.35
CA PHE A 326 15.11 -6.55 -12.78
C PHE A 326 15.22 -5.03 -12.55
N GLY A 327 14.12 -4.28 -12.75
CA GLY A 327 14.06 -2.85 -12.41
C GLY A 327 14.28 -2.59 -10.92
N ALA A 328 13.66 -3.40 -10.06
CA ALA A 328 13.88 -3.34 -8.62
C ALA A 328 15.35 -3.67 -8.26
N ALA A 329 16.00 -4.61 -8.95
CA ALA A 329 17.40 -4.96 -8.71
C ALA A 329 18.37 -3.77 -8.89
N PHE A 330 18.15 -2.89 -9.88
CA PHE A 330 18.93 -1.66 -10.02
C PHE A 330 18.83 -0.78 -8.76
N SER A 331 17.65 -0.73 -8.14
CA SER A 331 17.41 -0.01 -6.89
C SER A 331 18.18 -0.63 -5.74
N VAL A 332 18.18 -1.98 -5.65
CA VAL A 332 18.92 -2.73 -4.63
C VAL A 332 20.41 -2.42 -4.68
N PHE A 333 21.04 -2.58 -5.85
CA PHE A 333 22.46 -2.33 -5.98
C PHE A 333 22.83 -0.87 -5.70
N ASN A 334 22.01 0.09 -6.15
CA ASN A 334 22.28 1.50 -5.92
C ASN A 334 22.19 1.88 -4.43
N VAL A 335 21.17 1.38 -3.71
CA VAL A 335 20.99 1.64 -2.27
C VAL A 335 22.11 0.98 -1.46
N LEU A 336 22.47 -0.28 -1.78
CA LEU A 336 23.56 -0.99 -1.11
C LEU A 336 24.91 -0.34 -1.37
N ALA A 337 25.19 0.07 -2.61
CA ALA A 337 26.40 0.81 -2.95
C ALA A 337 26.47 2.16 -2.20
N THR A 338 25.34 2.84 -2.01
CA THR A 338 25.27 4.06 -1.20
C THR A 338 25.65 3.79 0.25
N ALA A 339 25.06 2.75 0.85
CA ALA A 339 25.34 2.37 2.24
C ALA A 339 26.80 1.91 2.43
N TYR A 340 27.36 1.17 1.47
CA TYR A 340 28.74 0.70 1.49
C TYR A 340 29.74 1.86 1.34
N ALA A 341 29.57 2.71 0.32
CA ALA A 341 30.53 3.77 0.00
C ALA A 341 30.56 4.89 1.05
N PHE A 342 29.40 5.22 1.65
CA PHE A 342 29.29 6.38 2.55
C PHE A 342 29.04 6.01 4.02
N GLY A 343 28.92 4.72 4.34
CA GLY A 343 28.53 4.20 5.65
C GLY A 343 27.10 4.59 6.04
N LEU A 344 26.37 3.75 6.77
CA LEU A 344 24.99 4.04 7.19
C LEU A 344 24.88 4.17 8.71
N ARG A 345 24.29 5.27 9.18
CA ARG A 345 23.93 5.49 10.58
C ARG A 345 22.51 4.98 10.82
N LEU A 346 22.38 3.86 11.52
CA LEU A 346 21.09 3.21 11.80
C LEU A 346 20.27 3.97 12.86
N THR A 347 19.67 5.09 12.46
CA THR A 347 18.59 5.78 13.20
C THR A 347 17.27 5.02 13.06
N PRO A 348 16.23 5.28 13.88
CA PRO A 348 14.93 4.64 13.68
C PRO A 348 14.36 4.81 12.27
N ALA A 349 14.52 5.99 11.67
CA ALA A 349 14.05 6.26 10.31
C ALA A 349 14.78 5.42 9.24
N SER A 350 16.11 5.40 9.27
CA SER A 350 16.91 4.64 8.29
C SER A 350 16.83 3.13 8.52
N LEU A 351 16.79 2.68 9.78
CA LEU A 351 16.65 1.26 10.09
C LEU A 351 15.29 0.72 9.59
N ALA A 352 14.19 1.44 9.84
CA ALA A 352 12.88 1.04 9.35
C ALA A 352 12.84 0.99 7.81
N ALA A 353 13.39 2.02 7.14
CA ALA A 353 13.47 2.03 5.68
C ALA A 353 14.31 0.87 5.13
N MET A 354 15.47 0.59 5.72
CA MET A 354 16.34 -0.51 5.27
C MET A 354 15.79 -1.89 5.57
N LEU A 355 15.18 -2.12 6.74
CA LEU A 355 14.54 -3.40 7.04
C LEU A 355 13.29 -3.61 6.19
N GLY A 356 12.48 -2.57 5.97
CA GLY A 356 11.36 -2.62 5.03
C GLY A 356 11.84 -2.96 3.62
N PHE A 357 12.93 -2.35 3.17
CA PHE A 357 13.55 -2.67 1.89
C PHE A 357 14.12 -4.10 1.83
N ALA A 358 14.70 -4.62 2.92
CA ALA A 358 15.15 -6.00 2.99
C ALA A 358 13.97 -6.99 2.88
N VAL A 359 12.87 -6.73 3.59
CA VAL A 359 11.64 -7.55 3.48
C VAL A 359 11.05 -7.48 2.07
N TYR A 360 11.09 -6.31 1.43
CA TYR A 360 10.70 -6.13 0.02
C TYR A 360 11.52 -7.03 -0.91
N ILE A 361 12.84 -7.09 -0.70
CA ILE A 361 13.73 -7.95 -1.52
C ILE A 361 13.40 -9.44 -1.31
N VAL A 362 13.17 -9.86 -0.05
CA VAL A 362 12.78 -11.24 0.26
C VAL A 362 11.46 -11.62 -0.42
N ASP A 363 10.45 -10.76 -0.34
CA ASP A 363 9.17 -10.95 -1.02
C ASP A 363 9.33 -11.04 -2.55
N GLY A 364 10.20 -10.20 -3.11
CA GLY A 364 10.46 -10.15 -4.55
C GLY A 364 10.84 -11.51 -5.15
N PHE A 365 11.50 -12.38 -4.39
CA PHE A 365 11.75 -13.75 -4.85
C PHE A 365 10.43 -14.50 -5.08
N LEU A 366 9.56 -14.57 -4.07
CA LEU A 366 8.26 -15.24 -4.19
C LEU A 366 7.38 -14.62 -5.28
N ALA A 367 7.42 -13.28 -5.41
CA ALA A 367 6.72 -12.56 -6.47
C ALA A 367 7.16 -13.05 -7.88
N MET A 368 8.45 -13.28 -8.11
CA MET A 368 8.95 -13.82 -9.38
C MET A 368 8.45 -15.25 -9.66
N GLN A 369 8.32 -16.09 -8.62
CA GLN A 369 7.70 -17.42 -8.80
C GLN A 369 6.22 -17.29 -9.13
N LEU A 370 5.46 -16.44 -8.42
CA LEU A 370 4.03 -16.25 -8.69
C LEU A 370 3.76 -15.61 -10.06
N GLY A 371 4.66 -14.76 -10.55
CA GLY A 371 4.64 -14.19 -11.90
C GLY A 371 5.05 -15.18 -13.01
N THR A 372 5.44 -16.41 -12.65
CA THR A 372 5.84 -17.45 -13.62
C THR A 372 4.67 -18.39 -13.90
N ILE A 373 4.26 -18.51 -15.16
CA ILE A 373 3.06 -19.27 -15.56
C ILE A 373 3.06 -20.70 -14.97
N GLY A 374 4.14 -21.45 -15.13
CA GLY A 374 4.23 -22.84 -14.65
C GLY A 374 4.07 -22.98 -13.12
N TRP A 375 4.54 -22.00 -12.35
CA TRP A 375 4.38 -21.97 -10.90
C TRP A 375 3.01 -21.43 -10.49
N ALA A 376 2.48 -20.44 -11.21
CA ALA A 376 1.19 -19.85 -10.93
C ALA A 376 0.06 -20.89 -10.95
N TYR A 377 0.04 -21.83 -11.90
CA TYR A 377 -0.95 -22.91 -11.91
C TYR A 377 -0.94 -23.80 -10.68
N ARG A 378 0.19 -23.90 -9.97
CA ARG A 378 0.33 -24.72 -8.75
C ARG A 378 0.05 -23.92 -7.47
N LEU A 379 0.41 -22.65 -7.47
CA LEU A 379 0.38 -21.80 -6.28
C LEU A 379 -0.85 -20.88 -6.22
N HIS A 380 -1.54 -20.67 -7.34
CA HIS A 380 -2.73 -19.83 -7.37
C HIS A 380 -3.81 -20.38 -6.43
N GLY A 381 -4.49 -19.47 -5.73
CA GLY A 381 -5.54 -19.85 -4.78
C GLY A 381 -5.02 -20.46 -3.47
N THR A 382 -3.71 -20.56 -3.27
CA THR A 382 -3.10 -21.01 -2.00
C THR A 382 -2.64 -19.83 -1.14
N TYR A 383 -2.17 -20.15 0.07
CA TYR A 383 -1.51 -19.20 0.96
C TYR A 383 -0.22 -18.60 0.38
N ALA A 384 0.38 -19.14 -0.69
CA ALA A 384 1.56 -18.54 -1.32
C ALA A 384 1.26 -17.15 -1.87
N VAL A 385 0.08 -16.97 -2.46
CA VAL A 385 -0.37 -15.65 -2.95
C VAL A 385 -0.68 -14.71 -1.78
N THR A 386 -1.19 -15.25 -0.66
CA THR A 386 -1.39 -14.47 0.57
C THR A 386 -0.06 -14.02 1.16
N ALA A 387 0.95 -14.91 1.17
CA ALA A 387 2.30 -14.63 1.65
C ALA A 387 2.90 -13.44 0.90
N HIS A 388 2.85 -13.48 -0.43
CA HIS A 388 3.33 -12.38 -1.26
C HIS A 388 2.61 -11.07 -0.94
N LEU A 389 1.27 -11.07 -1.03
CA LEU A 389 0.47 -9.87 -0.81
C LEU A 389 0.70 -9.24 0.58
N MET A 390 0.74 -10.06 1.64
CA MET A 390 0.91 -9.54 3.00
C MET A 390 2.33 -9.02 3.22
N THR A 391 3.33 -9.69 2.66
CA THR A 391 4.73 -9.35 2.88
C THR A 391 5.11 -8.08 2.14
N ILE A 392 4.68 -7.91 0.88
CA ILE A 392 4.90 -6.66 0.15
C ILE A 392 4.22 -5.47 0.83
N LEU A 393 2.99 -5.65 1.34
CA LEU A 393 2.27 -4.60 2.07
C LEU A 393 2.97 -4.22 3.38
N LEU A 394 3.47 -5.20 4.14
CA LEU A 394 4.24 -4.96 5.36
C LEU A 394 5.59 -4.31 5.08
N ALA A 395 6.29 -4.73 4.01
CA ALA A 395 7.55 -4.14 3.57
C ALA A 395 7.39 -2.65 3.25
N VAL A 396 6.41 -2.33 2.39
CA VAL A 396 6.07 -0.96 2.00
C VAL A 396 5.63 -0.14 3.23
N SER A 397 4.84 -0.73 4.13
CA SER A 397 4.43 -0.08 5.39
C SER A 397 5.64 0.27 6.27
N LEU A 398 6.61 -0.64 6.41
CA LEU A 398 7.80 -0.41 7.22
C LEU A 398 8.71 0.69 6.63
N VAL A 399 8.78 0.79 5.31
CA VAL A 399 9.44 1.92 4.62
C VAL A 399 8.75 3.25 4.93
N TRP A 400 7.42 3.31 4.85
CA TRP A 400 6.66 4.51 5.21
C TRP A 400 6.70 4.84 6.71
N ILE A 401 6.83 3.84 7.58
CA ILE A 401 7.12 4.04 9.00
C ILE A 401 8.50 4.70 9.18
N GLY A 402 9.49 4.37 8.35
CA GLY A 402 10.76 5.09 8.30
C GLY A 402 10.58 6.58 7.98
N ALA A 403 9.74 6.90 7.01
CA ALA A 403 9.36 8.27 6.68
C ALA A 403 8.60 8.95 7.84
N LEU A 404 7.71 8.23 8.52
CA LEU A 404 7.01 8.73 9.70
C LEU A 404 7.99 9.07 10.83
N TYR A 405 8.97 8.20 11.10
CA TYR A 405 10.00 8.47 12.11
C TYR A 405 10.92 9.63 11.74
N HIS A 406 11.21 9.80 10.45
CA HIS A 406 11.92 10.98 9.97
C HIS A 406 11.12 12.27 10.23
N SER A 407 9.83 12.25 9.92
CA SER A 407 8.93 13.41 10.03
C SER A 407 8.24 13.53 11.41
N TYR A 408 8.63 12.72 12.40
CA TYR A 408 7.88 12.57 13.65
C TYR A 408 7.75 13.87 14.44
N ARG A 409 8.88 14.56 14.67
CA ARG A 409 8.91 15.85 15.36
C ARG A 409 8.14 16.94 14.61
N LEU A 410 8.17 16.90 13.28
CA LEU A 410 7.44 17.84 12.44
C LEU A 410 5.92 17.67 12.58
N LEU A 411 5.45 16.42 12.70
CA LEU A 411 4.04 16.09 12.80
C LEU A 411 3.48 16.19 14.22
N PHE A 412 4.29 15.85 15.24
CA PHE A 412 3.84 15.69 16.62
C PHE A 412 4.60 16.54 17.64
N GLY A 413 5.42 17.51 17.21
CA GLY A 413 6.10 18.48 18.08
C GLY A 413 7.16 17.91 19.03
N THR A 414 7.32 16.59 19.11
CA THR A 414 8.18 15.90 20.08
C THR A 414 9.13 14.93 19.36
N ASP A 415 10.29 14.68 19.96
CA ASP A 415 11.22 13.67 19.44
C ASP A 415 10.77 12.26 19.80
N VAL A 416 11.00 11.32 18.88
CA VAL A 416 10.68 9.91 19.09
C VAL A 416 11.55 9.30 20.20
N ASN A 417 10.98 8.49 21.09
CA ASN A 417 11.78 7.67 21.99
C ASN A 417 12.53 6.60 21.19
N ARG A 418 13.83 6.78 21.01
CA ARG A 418 14.66 5.91 20.16
C ARG A 418 14.61 4.45 20.57
N ARG A 419 14.69 4.14 21.88
CA ARG A 419 14.69 2.76 22.38
C ARG A 419 13.40 2.03 21.99
N LEU A 420 12.25 2.63 22.24
CA LEU A 420 10.95 2.04 21.88
C LEU A 420 10.79 1.92 20.36
N ALA A 421 11.27 2.91 19.60
CA ALA A 421 11.21 2.87 18.14
C ALA A 421 12.06 1.72 17.58
N TYR A 422 13.29 1.52 18.07
CA TYR A 422 14.13 0.39 17.66
C TYR A 422 13.45 -0.96 17.93
N ILE A 423 12.84 -1.13 19.11
CA ILE A 423 12.12 -2.36 19.46
C ILE A 423 10.93 -2.57 18.51
N HIS A 424 10.10 -1.54 18.30
CA HIS A 424 8.97 -1.61 17.37
C HIS A 424 9.42 -2.03 15.96
N ILE A 425 10.46 -1.40 15.43
CA ILE A 425 10.96 -1.66 14.08
C ILE A 425 11.47 -3.10 13.94
N VAL A 426 12.33 -3.54 14.86
CA VAL A 426 12.94 -4.88 14.79
C VAL A 426 11.87 -5.97 14.95
N LEU A 427 10.97 -5.83 15.93
CA LEU A 427 9.88 -6.79 16.12
C LEU A 427 8.95 -6.84 14.91
N THR A 428 8.64 -5.69 14.28
CA THR A 428 7.83 -5.64 13.07
C THR A 428 8.51 -6.37 11.91
N ALA A 429 9.81 -6.16 11.70
CA ALA A 429 10.57 -6.83 10.64
C ALA A 429 10.65 -8.36 10.86
N VAL A 430 10.94 -8.79 12.09
CA VAL A 430 10.96 -10.21 12.47
C VAL A 430 9.59 -10.84 12.26
N ALA A 431 8.53 -10.16 12.68
CA ALA A 431 7.16 -10.63 12.46
C ALA A 431 6.81 -10.74 10.97
N ALA A 432 7.19 -9.75 10.15
CA ALA A 432 6.94 -9.78 8.71
C ALA A 432 7.62 -10.98 8.03
N LEU A 433 8.89 -11.25 8.36
CA LEU A 433 9.63 -12.39 7.80
C LEU A 433 9.09 -13.74 8.29
N GLY A 434 8.72 -13.85 9.56
CA GLY A 434 8.10 -15.06 10.09
C GLY A 434 6.73 -15.33 9.47
N LEU A 435 5.88 -14.31 9.38
CA LEU A 435 4.58 -14.40 8.70
C LEU A 435 4.75 -14.80 7.22
N PHE A 436 5.69 -14.18 6.51
CA PHE A 436 6.05 -14.55 5.15
C PHE A 436 6.39 -16.05 5.05
N TYR A 437 7.32 -16.52 5.88
CA TYR A 437 7.78 -17.91 5.84
C TYR A 437 6.63 -18.90 6.05
N PHE A 438 5.83 -18.72 7.10
CA PHE A 438 4.74 -19.65 7.42
C PHE A 438 3.62 -19.61 6.37
N MET A 439 3.26 -18.43 5.84
CA MET A 439 2.29 -18.36 4.74
C MET A 439 2.84 -18.99 3.45
N ALA A 440 4.11 -18.75 3.12
CA ALA A 440 4.74 -19.33 1.93
C ALA A 440 4.83 -20.86 2.03
N PHE A 441 5.20 -21.38 3.21
CA PHE A 441 5.21 -22.81 3.50
C PHE A 441 3.82 -23.44 3.33
N MET A 442 2.80 -22.85 3.95
CA MET A 442 1.40 -23.28 3.80
C MET A 442 0.95 -23.24 2.33
N GLY A 443 1.39 -22.23 1.58
CA GLY A 443 1.14 -22.12 0.16
C GLY A 443 1.76 -23.24 -0.65
N GLY A 444 3.05 -23.52 -0.41
CA GLY A 444 3.80 -24.60 -1.06
C GLY A 444 3.25 -25.99 -0.74
N SER A 445 2.61 -26.16 0.42
CA SER A 445 1.92 -27.41 0.80
C SER A 445 0.46 -27.47 0.31
N GLY A 446 0.00 -26.50 -0.47
CA GLY A 446 -1.34 -26.52 -1.09
C GLY A 446 -2.49 -26.03 -0.20
N VAL A 447 -2.22 -25.36 0.92
CA VAL A 447 -3.30 -24.84 1.78
C VAL A 447 -4.04 -23.71 1.05
N PRO A 448 -5.38 -23.82 0.87
CA PRO A 448 -6.15 -22.82 0.14
C PRO A 448 -6.27 -21.52 0.93
N ARG A 449 -6.19 -20.38 0.24
CA ARG A 449 -6.48 -19.07 0.85
C ARG A 449 -8.00 -18.86 0.97
N ARG A 450 -8.41 -17.99 1.91
CA ARG A 450 -9.82 -17.61 2.13
C ARG A 450 -10.75 -18.78 2.51
N ALA A 451 -10.18 -19.88 2.99
CA ALA A 451 -10.92 -20.99 3.58
C ALA A 451 -10.97 -20.84 5.10
N TYR A 452 -12.10 -21.26 5.69
CA TYR A 452 -12.30 -21.37 7.12
C TYR A 452 -13.33 -22.47 7.40
N PRO A 453 -13.06 -23.46 8.27
CA PRO A 453 -11.75 -23.73 8.88
C PRO A 453 -10.71 -24.17 7.82
N LEU A 454 -9.42 -24.09 8.18
CA LEU A 454 -8.35 -24.65 7.35
C LEU A 454 -8.27 -26.18 7.50
N PRO A 455 -7.67 -26.89 6.52
CA PRO A 455 -7.41 -28.32 6.65
C PRO A 455 -6.53 -28.64 7.87
N ILE A 456 -6.80 -29.78 8.55
CA ILE A 456 -6.07 -30.22 9.77
C ILE A 456 -4.55 -30.31 9.56
N ALA A 457 -4.09 -30.64 8.35
CA ALA A 457 -2.66 -30.71 8.03
C ALA A 457 -1.92 -29.35 8.10
N SER A 458 -2.61 -28.25 8.41
CA SER A 458 -2.05 -26.90 8.45
C SER A 458 -1.67 -26.40 9.85
N ASP A 459 -1.80 -27.21 10.90
CA ASP A 459 -1.63 -26.79 12.31
C ASP A 459 -0.30 -26.10 12.60
N ALA A 460 0.83 -26.64 12.11
CA ALA A 460 2.15 -26.01 12.27
C ALA A 460 2.21 -24.63 11.61
N GLY A 461 1.56 -24.49 10.45
CA GLY A 461 1.36 -23.23 9.75
C GLY A 461 0.60 -22.22 10.61
N VAL A 462 -0.57 -22.64 11.11
CA VAL A 462 -1.45 -21.80 11.93
C VAL A 462 -0.75 -21.34 13.21
N LEU A 463 -0.03 -22.24 13.91
CA LEU A 463 0.74 -21.88 15.10
C LEU A 463 1.81 -20.82 14.80
N GLY A 464 2.52 -20.95 13.68
CA GLY A 464 3.45 -19.92 13.22
C GLY A 464 2.77 -18.58 12.95
N LEU A 465 1.62 -18.59 12.28
CA LEU A 465 0.84 -17.37 12.02
C LEU A 465 0.39 -16.69 13.32
N VAL A 466 -0.10 -17.45 14.31
CA VAL A 466 -0.48 -16.90 15.63
C VAL A 466 0.73 -16.34 16.36
N GLY A 467 1.84 -17.08 16.39
CA GLY A 467 3.07 -16.65 17.08
C GLY A 467 3.64 -15.35 16.51
N PHE A 468 3.88 -15.30 15.20
CA PHE A 468 4.40 -14.08 14.57
C PHE A 468 3.35 -12.95 14.47
N GLY A 469 2.06 -13.29 14.39
CA GLY A 469 0.97 -12.33 14.51
C GLY A 469 0.94 -11.65 15.89
N ALA A 470 1.20 -12.39 16.97
CA ALA A 470 1.31 -11.85 18.32
C ALA A 470 2.56 -10.95 18.48
N ILE A 471 3.70 -11.34 17.89
CA ILE A 471 4.91 -10.49 17.85
C ILE A 471 4.61 -9.18 17.11
N LEU A 472 3.93 -9.25 15.96
CA LEU A 472 3.50 -8.06 15.23
C LEU A 472 2.61 -7.18 16.09
N ALA A 473 1.56 -7.74 16.70
CA ALA A 473 0.65 -7.01 17.57
C ALA A 473 1.39 -6.31 18.72
N ALA A 474 2.32 -7.00 19.39
CA ALA A 474 3.14 -6.42 20.45
C ALA A 474 3.99 -5.25 19.95
N ALA A 475 4.61 -5.38 18.77
CA ALA A 475 5.37 -4.30 18.15
C ALA A 475 4.49 -3.05 17.92
N GLN A 476 3.27 -3.27 17.40
CA GLN A 476 2.32 -2.20 17.11
C GLN A 476 1.79 -1.54 18.41
N THR A 477 1.58 -2.29 19.49
CA THR A 477 1.24 -1.73 20.80
C THR A 477 2.34 -0.83 21.36
N ILE A 478 3.61 -1.18 21.19
CA ILE A 478 4.75 -0.34 21.59
C ILE A 478 4.75 0.99 20.82
N PHE A 479 4.48 0.94 19.52
CA PHE A 479 4.34 2.13 18.68
C PHE A 479 3.19 3.03 19.16
N LEU A 480 2.02 2.46 19.44
CA LEU A 480 0.88 3.23 19.97
C LEU A 480 1.18 3.88 21.31
N PHE A 481 1.78 3.15 22.25
CA PHE A 481 2.16 3.68 23.54
C PHE A 481 3.06 4.92 23.39
N GLN A 482 4.06 4.83 22.50
CA GLN A 482 4.92 5.96 22.17
C GLN A 482 4.13 7.13 21.57
N LEU A 483 3.26 6.88 20.59
CA LEU A 483 2.44 7.92 19.96
C LEU A 483 1.53 8.63 20.95
N PHE A 484 0.83 7.89 21.81
CA PHE A 484 -0.05 8.48 22.82
C PHE A 484 0.71 9.35 23.82
N LYS A 485 1.93 8.94 24.21
CA LYS A 485 2.78 9.78 25.06
C LYS A 485 3.13 11.11 24.38
N SER A 486 3.46 11.07 23.10
CA SER A 486 3.77 12.27 22.31
C SER A 486 2.55 13.20 22.18
N LEU A 487 1.38 12.65 21.87
CA LEU A 487 0.14 13.43 21.71
C LEU A 487 -0.35 14.08 23.02
N LYS A 488 0.00 13.54 24.19
CA LYS A 488 -0.31 14.15 25.49
C LYS A 488 0.64 15.28 25.88
N ALA A 489 1.83 15.32 25.28
CA ALA A 489 2.88 16.29 25.59
C ALA A 489 2.76 17.57 24.73
N THR A 490 1.94 17.53 23.68
CA THR A 490 1.57 18.65 22.80
C THR A 490 0.16 19.11 23.08
#